data_AF-A0A7C1UH96-F1
#
_entry.id   AF-A0A7C1UH96-F1
#
_cell.length_a   1.000
_cell.length_b   1.000
_cell.length_c   1.000
_cell.angle_alpha   90.00
_cell.angle_beta   90.00
_cell.angle_gamma   90.00
#
_symmetry.space_group_name_H-M   'P 1'
#
loop_
_entity.id
_entity.type
_entity.pdbx_description
1 polymer ?
#
loop_
_entity_poly.entity_id
_entity_poly.type
_entity_poly.pdbx_seq_one_letter_code
_entity_poly.pdbx_strand_id
1 'polypeptide(L)'
;MTIEDLTARAVELDSADPLAPCASEFLPTRDGLTYLDGNSLGRPLAASREAVLEVLDSQWAGDLIESWNTWIGLSRSIGDRLAVTCLGASEGTTVISDSTSVNIYKLAFAALDARPDRPDIVADANEFPTDLYVLDGLARARGGRLR
;
A
#
# COMPACT_ATOMS: atom_id res chain seq x y z
N MET A 1 36.15 15.66 5.93
CA MET A 1 35.49 14.46 6.48
C MET A 1 35.96 13.29 5.64
N THR A 2 36.69 12.36 6.25
CA THR A 2 37.19 11.16 5.58
C THR A 2 36.13 10.05 5.58
N ILE A 3 36.41 8.92 4.94
CA ILE A 3 35.52 7.74 5.00
C ILE A 3 35.46 7.19 6.42
N GLU A 4 36.56 7.26 7.16
CA GLU A 4 36.64 6.85 8.56
C GLU A 4 35.75 7.73 9.45
N ASP A 5 35.76 9.06 9.24
CA ASP A 5 34.87 9.99 9.94
C ASP A 5 33.39 9.65 9.67
N LEU A 6 33.05 9.39 8.41
CA LEU A 6 31.69 9.00 8.00
C LEU A 6 31.25 7.66 8.60
N THR A 7 32.15 6.68 8.63
CA THR A 7 31.87 5.34 9.19
C THR A 7 31.63 5.41 10.69
N ALA A 8 32.48 6.16 11.42
CA ALA A 8 32.29 6.36 12.85
C ALA A 8 30.95 7.05 13.15
N ARG A 9 30.57 8.04 12.33
CA ARG A 9 29.28 8.73 12.46
C ARG A 9 28.10 7.82 12.18
N ALA A 10 28.18 6.96 11.17
CA ALA A 10 27.12 5.99 10.87
C ALA A 10 26.89 5.02 12.04
N VAL A 11 27.96 4.46 12.60
CA VAL A 11 27.89 3.56 13.77
C VAL A 11 27.25 4.25 14.97
N GLU A 12 27.61 5.51 15.23
CA GLU A 12 27.00 6.31 16.31
C GLU A 12 25.49 6.47 16.10
N LEU A 13 25.07 6.83 14.89
CA LEU A 13 23.66 7.00 14.53
C LEU A 13 22.88 5.68 14.64
N ASP A 14 23.43 4.58 14.14
CA ASP A 14 22.80 3.25 14.24
C ASP A 14 22.64 2.82 15.69
N SER A 15 23.64 3.08 16.54
CA SER A 15 23.59 2.74 17.97
C SER A 15 22.56 3.53 18.77
N ALA A 16 22.19 4.71 18.26
CA ALA A 16 21.22 5.61 18.89
C ALA A 16 19.81 5.49 18.30
N ASP A 17 19.61 4.70 17.24
CA ASP A 17 18.33 4.58 16.57
C ASP A 17 17.32 3.75 17.39
N PRO A 18 16.24 4.35 17.92
CA PRO A 18 15.21 3.60 18.65
C PRO A 18 14.43 2.62 17.76
N LEU A 19 14.53 2.73 16.43
CA LEU A 19 13.88 1.85 15.46
C LEU A 19 14.78 0.70 14.99
N ALA A 20 16.04 0.63 15.44
CA ALA A 20 16.96 -0.45 15.08
C ALA A 20 16.36 -1.85 15.27
N PRO A 21 15.55 -2.15 16.32
CA PRO A 21 14.87 -3.44 16.45
C PRO A 21 13.88 -3.77 15.33
N CYS A 22 13.29 -2.79 14.65
CA CYS A 22 12.37 -3.04 13.54
C CYS A 22 13.07 -3.71 12.34
N ALA A 23 14.39 -3.53 12.19
CA ALA A 23 15.14 -4.14 11.11
C ALA A 23 15.11 -5.69 11.17
N SER A 24 15.01 -6.28 12.36
CA SER A 24 14.94 -7.75 12.53
C SER A 24 13.58 -8.35 12.18
N GLU A 25 12.54 -7.54 11.98
CA GLU A 25 11.20 -8.01 11.57
C GLU A 25 11.15 -8.41 10.08
N PHE A 26 12.09 -7.91 9.28
CA PHE A 26 12.19 -8.21 7.86
C PHE A 26 12.89 -9.55 7.62
N LEU A 27 12.47 -10.26 6.58
CA LEU A 27 13.19 -11.45 6.13
C LEU A 27 14.63 -11.10 5.69
N PRO A 28 15.58 -12.03 5.89
CA PRO A 28 16.97 -11.83 5.51
C PRO A 28 17.11 -11.70 3.98
N THR A 29 18.08 -10.90 3.56
CA THR A 29 18.47 -10.73 2.15
C THR A 29 19.84 -11.33 1.91
N ARG A 30 20.30 -11.34 0.65
CA ARG A 30 21.68 -11.71 0.30
C ARG A 30 22.69 -10.84 1.07
N ASP A 31 23.81 -11.44 1.46
CA ASP A 31 24.89 -10.76 2.18
C ASP A 31 25.44 -9.57 1.37
N GLY A 32 25.72 -8.47 2.06
CA GLY A 32 26.27 -7.25 1.45
C GLY A 32 25.29 -6.43 0.62
N LEU A 33 24.00 -6.77 0.55
CA LEU A 33 23.01 -5.96 -0.16
C LEU A 33 22.64 -4.71 0.64
N THR A 34 22.90 -3.54 0.07
CA THR A 34 22.28 -2.28 0.47
C THR A 34 21.04 -2.04 -0.39
N TYR A 35 19.84 -2.20 0.17
CA TYR A 35 18.59 -2.09 -0.58
C TYR A 35 17.96 -0.70 -0.40
N LEU A 36 18.03 0.14 -1.45
CA LEU A 36 17.56 1.54 -1.44
C LEU A 36 16.40 1.79 -2.41
N ASP A 37 15.58 0.76 -2.67
CA ASP A 37 14.42 0.84 -3.60
C ASP A 37 13.12 0.35 -2.94
N GLY A 38 13.05 0.50 -1.60
CA GLY A 38 11.90 0.08 -0.80
C GLY A 38 10.61 0.88 -1.05
N ASN A 39 10.73 2.06 -1.68
CA ASN A 39 9.61 2.86 -2.15
C ASN A 39 8.90 2.23 -3.36
N SER A 40 9.60 1.39 -4.13
CA SER A 40 9.03 0.64 -5.25
C SER A 40 8.50 -0.70 -4.78
N LEU A 41 9.32 -1.45 -4.04
CA LEU A 41 8.94 -2.75 -3.46
C LEU A 41 9.47 -2.92 -2.04
N GLY A 42 8.57 -2.93 -1.06
CA GLY A 42 8.93 -3.15 0.33
C GLY A 42 9.56 -4.53 0.57
N ARG A 43 10.53 -4.60 1.49
CA ARG A 43 11.05 -5.90 1.98
C ARG A 43 9.93 -6.66 2.71
N PRO A 44 9.78 -7.97 2.50
CA PRO A 44 8.76 -8.75 3.21
C PRO A 44 9.11 -8.92 4.69
N LEU A 45 8.08 -8.91 5.55
CA LEU A 45 8.21 -9.22 6.97
C LEU A 45 8.12 -10.74 7.23
N ALA A 46 8.73 -11.21 8.31
CA ALA A 46 8.58 -12.58 8.77
C ALA A 46 7.10 -12.92 9.02
N ALA A 47 6.37 -12.01 9.68
CA ALA A 47 4.93 -12.14 9.92
C ALA A 47 4.10 -12.23 8.63
N SER A 48 4.51 -11.55 7.54
CA SER A 48 3.82 -11.67 6.25
C SER A 48 3.95 -13.08 5.66
N ARG A 49 5.15 -13.68 5.76
CA ARG A 49 5.38 -15.06 5.33
C ARG A 49 4.55 -16.04 6.14
N GLU A 50 4.53 -15.88 7.47
CA GLU A 50 3.74 -16.73 8.37
C GLU A 50 2.24 -16.64 8.05
N ALA A 51 1.71 -15.43 7.87
CA ALA A 51 0.30 -15.24 7.52
C ALA A 51 -0.09 -15.90 6.19
N VAL A 52 0.77 -15.81 5.17
CA VAL A 52 0.52 -16.46 3.87
C VAL A 52 0.54 -17.98 4.00
N LEU A 53 1.51 -18.54 4.73
CA LEU A 53 1.58 -19.98 4.95
C LEU A 53 0.38 -20.50 5.74
N GLU A 54 -0.05 -19.77 6.78
CA GLU A 54 -1.23 -20.12 7.56
C GLU A 54 -2.51 -20.11 6.72
N VAL A 55 -2.66 -19.14 5.81
CA VAL A 55 -3.78 -19.12 4.85
C VAL A 55 -3.78 -20.36 3.97
N LEU A 56 -2.62 -20.80 3.49
CA LEU A 56 -2.49 -21.93 2.57
C LEU A 56 -2.67 -23.28 3.29
N ASP A 57 -1.87 -23.51 4.34
CA ASP A 57 -1.71 -24.81 4.96
C ASP A 57 -2.84 -25.15 5.94
N SER A 58 -3.39 -24.14 6.62
CA SER A 58 -4.43 -24.32 7.65
C SER A 58 -5.80 -23.89 7.14
N GLN A 59 -5.96 -22.62 6.78
CA GLN A 59 -7.28 -22.04 6.53
C GLN A 59 -7.89 -22.55 5.22
N TRP A 60 -7.13 -22.53 4.13
CA TRP A 60 -7.63 -23.00 2.85
C TRP A 60 -7.63 -24.53 2.77
N ALA A 61 -6.51 -25.19 3.06
CA ALA A 61 -6.41 -26.64 2.93
C ALA A 61 -7.23 -27.41 3.99
N GLY A 62 -7.33 -26.88 5.21
CA GLY A 62 -8.05 -27.50 6.33
C GLY A 62 -9.53 -27.10 6.37
N ASP A 63 -9.81 -25.82 6.59
CA ASP A 63 -11.18 -25.33 6.86
C ASP A 63 -12.02 -25.13 5.58
N LEU A 64 -11.36 -25.05 4.41
CA LEU A 64 -12.00 -24.89 3.10
C LEU A 64 -12.99 -23.71 3.09
N ILE A 65 -14.26 -23.96 2.74
CA ILE A 65 -15.29 -22.94 2.63
C ILE A 65 -15.60 -22.27 3.98
N GLU A 66 -15.34 -22.93 5.11
CA GLU A 66 -15.64 -22.39 6.44
C GLU A 66 -14.77 -21.16 6.77
N SER A 67 -13.59 -21.05 6.16
CA SER A 67 -12.70 -19.88 6.27
C SER A 67 -13.35 -18.56 5.82
N TRP A 68 -14.39 -18.59 4.98
CA TRP A 68 -15.12 -17.38 4.62
C TRP A 68 -15.74 -16.65 5.80
N ASN A 69 -16.09 -17.37 6.87
CA ASN A 69 -16.63 -16.77 8.09
C ASN A 69 -15.68 -15.76 8.73
N THR A 70 -14.36 -15.95 8.55
CA THR A 70 -13.34 -15.03 9.03
C THR A 70 -12.84 -14.09 7.92
N TRP A 71 -12.70 -14.59 6.68
CA TRP A 71 -12.14 -13.82 5.57
C TRP A 71 -13.01 -12.66 5.10
N ILE A 72 -14.34 -12.82 5.12
CA ILE A 72 -15.26 -11.84 4.53
C ILE A 72 -15.15 -10.44 5.17
N GLY A 73 -14.74 -10.38 6.44
CA GLY A 73 -14.59 -9.14 7.20
C GLY A 73 -13.19 -8.50 7.15
N LEU A 74 -12.17 -9.23 6.66
CA LEU A 74 -10.76 -8.80 6.78
C LEU A 74 -10.47 -7.47 6.08
N SER A 75 -11.07 -7.27 4.90
CA SER A 75 -10.90 -6.05 4.12
C SER A 75 -11.29 -4.78 4.91
N ARG A 76 -12.36 -4.86 5.71
CA ARG A 76 -12.84 -3.75 6.55
C ARG A 76 -12.00 -3.62 7.81
N SER A 77 -11.77 -4.72 8.54
CA SER A 77 -11.03 -4.67 9.80
C SER A 77 -9.58 -4.21 9.63
N ILE A 78 -8.92 -4.60 8.54
CA ILE A 78 -7.59 -4.08 8.19
C ILE A 78 -7.67 -2.61 7.79
N GLY A 79 -8.70 -2.22 7.05
CA GLY A 79 -8.98 -0.82 6.70
C GLY A 79 -9.13 0.07 7.93
N ASP A 80 -9.92 -0.36 8.92
CA ASP A 80 -10.14 0.37 10.17
C ASP A 80 -8.85 0.53 10.98
N ARG A 81 -8.01 -0.50 11.01
CA ARG A 81 -6.68 -0.40 11.64
C ARG A 81 -5.81 0.64 10.93
N LEU A 82 -5.73 0.61 9.60
CA LEU A 82 -4.97 1.57 8.82
C LEU A 82 -5.48 3.01 8.95
N ALA A 83 -6.81 3.18 9.04
CA ALA A 83 -7.44 4.47 9.25
C ALA A 83 -6.87 5.18 10.48
N VAL A 84 -6.79 4.47 11.61
CA VAL A 84 -6.32 4.99 12.89
C VAL A 84 -4.80 5.11 12.95
N THR A 85 -4.06 4.11 12.46
CA THR A 85 -2.60 4.06 12.65
C THR A 85 -1.81 4.91 11.66
N CYS A 86 -2.33 5.12 10.45
CA CYS A 86 -1.56 5.71 9.35
C CYS A 86 -2.24 6.89 8.65
N LEU A 87 -3.57 6.87 8.54
CA LEU A 87 -4.29 7.84 7.69
C LEU A 87 -4.94 8.99 8.46
N GLY A 88 -5.12 8.86 9.78
CA GLY A 88 -5.87 9.83 10.58
C GLY A 88 -7.36 9.89 10.23
N ALA A 89 -7.90 8.80 9.68
CA ALA A 89 -9.30 8.68 9.30
C ALA A 89 -10.11 7.97 10.40
N SER A 90 -11.43 8.18 10.43
CA SER A 90 -12.31 7.52 11.39
C SER A 90 -12.58 6.06 11.00
N GLU A 91 -12.91 5.24 11.99
CA GLU A 91 -13.40 3.87 11.77
C GLU A 91 -14.59 3.86 10.79
N GLY A 92 -14.67 2.81 9.96
CA GLY A 92 -15.71 2.64 8.95
C GLY A 92 -15.52 3.44 7.67
N THR A 93 -14.43 4.21 7.54
CA THR A 93 -14.18 5.08 6.35
C THR A 93 -13.08 4.59 5.43
N THR A 94 -12.35 3.53 5.82
CA THR A 94 -11.26 2.95 5.03
C THR A 94 -11.50 1.47 4.81
N VAL A 95 -11.18 0.98 3.61
CA VAL A 95 -11.30 -0.43 3.23
C VAL A 95 -10.08 -0.83 2.40
N ILE A 96 -9.51 -2.01 2.65
CA ILE A 96 -8.47 -2.57 1.77
C ILE A 96 -9.12 -3.31 0.62
N SER A 97 -8.91 -2.83 -0.62
CA SER A 97 -9.56 -3.38 -1.81
C SER A 97 -8.63 -3.26 -3.02
N ASP A 98 -8.65 -4.26 -3.90
CA ASP A 98 -8.06 -4.24 -5.25
C ASP A 98 -6.65 -3.62 -5.36
N SER A 99 -6.35 -3.00 -6.50
CA SER A 99 -5.14 -2.23 -6.75
C SER A 99 -5.42 -0.72 -6.69
N THR A 100 -4.35 0.08 -6.59
CA THR A 100 -4.43 1.55 -6.65
C THR A 100 -5.18 2.04 -7.88
N SER A 101 -4.86 1.54 -9.08
CA SER A 101 -5.52 1.95 -10.33
C SER A 101 -7.03 1.66 -10.32
N VAL A 102 -7.44 0.51 -9.78
CA VAL A 102 -8.86 0.14 -9.68
C VAL A 102 -9.59 1.03 -8.68
N ASN A 103 -8.97 1.35 -7.55
CA ASN A 103 -9.58 2.24 -6.56
C ASN A 103 -9.69 3.68 -7.07
N ILE A 104 -8.69 4.19 -7.80
CA ILE A 104 -8.75 5.49 -8.47
C ILE A 104 -9.89 5.51 -9.49
N TYR A 105 -10.04 4.45 -10.29
CA TYR A 105 -11.16 4.33 -11.22
C TYR A 105 -12.52 4.41 -10.48
N LYS A 106 -12.71 3.61 -9.41
CA LYS A 106 -13.96 3.60 -8.62
C LYS A 106 -14.25 4.96 -8.02
N LEU A 107 -13.24 5.62 -7.46
CA LEU A 107 -13.36 6.96 -6.87
C LEU A 107 -13.76 7.99 -7.91
N ALA A 108 -13.03 8.07 -9.03
CA ALA A 108 -13.30 9.03 -10.09
C ALA A 108 -14.68 8.78 -10.73
N PHE A 109 -15.06 7.51 -10.91
CA PHE A 109 -16.38 7.13 -11.42
C PHE A 109 -17.48 7.64 -10.49
N ALA A 110 -17.38 7.36 -9.18
CA ALA A 110 -18.36 7.82 -8.20
C ALA A 110 -18.43 9.35 -8.12
N ALA A 111 -17.27 10.04 -8.19
CA ALA A 111 -17.21 11.49 -8.17
C ALA A 111 -17.89 12.15 -9.39
N LEU A 112 -17.70 11.57 -10.59
CA LEU A 112 -18.36 12.03 -11.81
C LEU A 112 -19.87 11.77 -11.78
N ASP A 113 -20.31 10.62 -11.30
CA ASP A 113 -21.74 10.31 -11.15
C ASP A 113 -22.42 11.25 -10.13
N ALA A 114 -21.70 11.69 -9.10
CA ALA A 114 -22.19 12.67 -8.15
C ALA A 114 -22.33 14.08 -8.75
N ARG A 115 -21.60 14.39 -9.84
CA ARG A 115 -21.54 15.70 -10.50
C ARG A 115 -21.61 15.58 -12.03
N PRO A 116 -22.73 15.07 -12.58
CA PRO A 116 -22.85 14.77 -14.01
C PRO A 116 -22.77 16.03 -14.89
N ASP A 117 -22.97 17.21 -14.31
CA ASP A 117 -22.84 18.52 -14.95
C ASP A 117 -21.38 18.98 -15.14
N ARG A 118 -20.40 18.25 -14.57
CA ARG A 118 -18.98 18.62 -14.55
C ARG A 118 -18.09 17.43 -14.94
N PRO A 119 -18.03 17.05 -16.23
CA PRO A 119 -17.37 15.83 -16.67
C PRO A 119 -15.84 15.95 -16.83
N ASP A 120 -15.29 17.15 -16.74
CA ASP A 120 -13.85 17.39 -16.87
C ASP A 120 -13.11 17.07 -15.57
N ILE A 121 -11.97 16.39 -15.68
CA ILE A 121 -11.07 16.04 -14.57
C ILE A 121 -9.80 16.88 -14.67
N VAL A 122 -9.26 17.32 -13.54
CA VAL A 122 -7.96 18.01 -13.47
C VAL A 122 -6.95 17.12 -12.76
N ALA A 123 -5.76 16.95 -13.33
CA ALA A 123 -4.64 16.22 -12.71
C ALA A 123 -3.29 16.91 -13.00
N ASP A 124 -2.28 16.67 -12.17
CA ASP A 124 -0.92 17.11 -12.50
C ASP A 124 -0.38 16.28 -13.68
N ALA A 125 0.27 16.92 -14.64
CA ALA A 125 0.86 16.24 -15.79
C ALA A 125 1.99 15.26 -15.42
N ASN A 126 2.54 15.38 -14.21
CA ASN A 126 3.58 14.53 -13.67
C ASN A 126 3.05 13.43 -12.73
N GLU A 127 1.73 13.25 -12.64
CA GLU A 127 1.17 12.09 -11.93
C GLU A 127 1.64 10.77 -12.55
N PHE A 128 1.54 9.70 -11.77
CA PHE A 128 1.98 8.39 -12.24
C PHE A 128 1.20 7.98 -13.49
N PRO A 129 1.85 7.40 -14.53
CA PRO A 129 1.21 7.18 -15.82
C PRO A 129 -0.11 6.42 -15.77
N THR A 130 -0.23 5.43 -14.87
CA THR A 130 -1.47 4.65 -14.77
C THR A 130 -2.66 5.49 -14.30
N ASP A 131 -2.42 6.51 -13.46
CA ASP A 131 -3.48 7.37 -12.94
C ASP A 131 -4.01 8.24 -14.06
N LEU A 132 -3.09 8.84 -14.85
CA LEU A 132 -3.43 9.62 -16.03
C LEU A 132 -4.22 8.80 -17.07
N TYR A 133 -3.81 7.55 -17.35
CA TYR A 133 -4.52 6.70 -18.31
C TYR A 133 -5.93 6.34 -17.85
N VAL A 134 -6.10 6.03 -16.56
CA VAL A 134 -7.41 5.71 -15.98
C VAL A 134 -8.32 6.93 -16.01
N LEU A 135 -7.82 8.09 -15.58
CA LEU A 135 -8.60 9.32 -15.52
C LEU A 135 -8.97 9.83 -16.92
N ASP A 136 -8.04 9.81 -17.87
CA ASP A 136 -8.29 10.21 -19.27
C ASP A 136 -9.31 9.28 -19.95
N GLY A 137 -9.15 7.96 -19.80
CA GLY A 137 -10.09 6.99 -20.33
C GLY A 137 -11.51 7.19 -19.78
N LEU A 138 -11.63 7.41 -18.46
CA LEU A 138 -12.92 7.63 -17.81
C LEU A 138 -13.55 8.98 -18.20
N ALA A 139 -12.77 10.06 -18.24
CA ALA A 139 -13.26 11.37 -18.65
C ALA A 139 -13.84 11.31 -20.07
N ARG A 140 -13.13 10.68 -21.02
CA ARG A 140 -13.62 10.49 -22.40
C ARG A 140 -14.90 9.66 -22.45
N ALA A 141 -14.98 8.58 -21.67
CA ALA A 141 -16.17 7.73 -21.59
C ALA A 141 -17.40 8.47 -21.04
N ARG A 142 -17.19 9.53 -20.26
CA ARG A 142 -18.24 10.39 -19.69
C ARG A 142 -18.44 11.71 -20.45
N GLY A 143 -17.84 11.86 -21.63
CA GLY A 143 -17.99 13.05 -22.48
C GLY A 143 -17.23 14.29 -22.00
N GLY A 144 -16.32 14.12 -21.03
CA GLY A 144 -15.40 15.15 -20.57
C GLY A 144 -13.99 14.94 -21.09
N ARG A 145 -13.03 15.61 -20.44
CA ARG A 145 -11.61 15.57 -20.79
C ARG A 145 -10.74 15.76 -19.55
N LEU A 146 -9.58 15.12 -19.57
CA LEU A 146 -8.53 15.35 -18.59
C LEU A 146 -7.79 16.65 -18.94
N ARG A 147 -7.49 17.46 -17.93
CA ARG A 147 -6.82 18.76 -18.04
C ARG A 147 -5.67 18.89 -17.07
#